data_AF-A0A2M7KMR5-F1
#
_entry.id   AF-A0A2M7KMR5-F1
#
_cell.length_a   1.000
_cell.length_b   1.000
_cell.length_c   1.000
_cell.angle_alpha   90.00
_cell.angle_beta   90.00
_cell.angle_gamma   90.00
#
_symmetry.space_group_name_H-M   'P 1'
#
loop_
_entity.id
_entity.type
_entity.pdbx_description
1 polymer ?
#
loop_
_entity_poly.entity_id
_entity_poly.type
_entity_poly.pdbx_seq_one_letter_code
_entity_poly.pdbx_strand_id
1 'polypeptide(L)'
;MSKRKQGKPSPKAAPPAQPRRRLFGPAFTVSLVVAAVTVGYRLHVERSKAQPKPIVEHRVVSGDGAPSRFAPEVTVLLEESAGLKLASDQRTELEAIAQDWKQTSGSLKADLDRETERFREYADSQVGGGKADLTEFQRRAEPALELGRELANLKLQYWQRALKVLTPGQREHAEELRKNTLSPANDRK
;
A
#
# COMPACT_ATOMS: atom_id res chain seq x y z
N MET A 1 64.90 -53.17 -39.47
CA MET A 1 63.57 -53.81 -39.34
C MET A 1 62.73 -52.91 -38.43
N SER A 2 61.56 -52.36 -38.70
CA SER A 2 60.64 -52.37 -39.84
C SER A 2 59.85 -51.05 -39.78
N LYS A 3 59.74 -50.35 -40.91
CA LYS A 3 58.88 -49.18 -41.10
C LYS A 3 57.43 -49.65 -41.24
N ARG A 4 56.52 -49.25 -40.35
CA ARG A 4 55.06 -49.36 -40.59
C ARG A 4 54.49 -47.98 -40.94
N LYS A 5 54.27 -47.76 -42.23
CA LYS A 5 53.44 -46.67 -42.78
C LYS A 5 51.99 -46.94 -42.38
N GLN A 6 51.38 -46.09 -41.56
CA GLN A 6 49.93 -46.05 -41.38
C GLN A 6 49.31 -45.25 -42.53
N GLY A 7 48.45 -45.91 -43.31
CA GLY A 7 47.68 -45.30 -44.39
C GLY A 7 46.56 -44.41 -43.85
N LYS A 8 46.43 -43.20 -44.40
CA LYS A 8 45.27 -42.34 -44.21
C LYS A 8 44.06 -42.92 -44.97
N PRO A 9 42.90 -43.11 -44.33
CA PRO A 9 41.68 -43.46 -45.05
C PRO A 9 41.15 -42.26 -45.84
N SER A 10 40.81 -42.50 -47.10
CA SER A 10 40.20 -41.52 -48.01
C SER A 10 38.81 -41.09 -47.53
N PRO A 11 38.46 -39.79 -47.63
CA PRO A 11 37.13 -39.31 -47.29
C PRO A 11 36.10 -39.78 -48.34
N LYS A 12 35.09 -40.52 -47.88
CA LYS A 12 33.92 -40.96 -48.65
C LYS A 12 33.07 -39.74 -48.99
N ALA A 13 32.94 -39.44 -50.29
CA ALA A 13 32.16 -38.31 -50.81
C ALA A 13 30.69 -38.40 -50.35
N ALA A 14 30.18 -37.30 -49.78
CA ALA A 14 28.78 -37.16 -49.40
C ALA A 14 27.91 -36.86 -50.64
N PRO A 15 26.69 -37.43 -50.74
CA PRO A 15 25.77 -37.14 -51.83
C PRO A 15 25.21 -35.70 -51.73
N PRO A 16 24.89 -35.05 -52.86
CA PRO A 16 24.35 -33.69 -52.86
C PRO A 16 22.93 -33.66 -52.26
N ALA A 17 22.72 -32.72 -51.33
CA ALA A 17 21.44 -32.47 -50.70
C ALA A 17 20.40 -31.97 -51.72
N GLN A 18 19.30 -32.71 -51.88
CA GLN A 18 18.18 -32.27 -52.72
C GLN A 18 17.38 -31.16 -52.02
N PRO A 19 17.02 -30.06 -52.72
CA PRO A 19 16.20 -29.01 -52.16
C PRO A 19 14.75 -29.49 -52.00
N ARG A 20 14.32 -29.66 -50.74
CA ARG A 20 12.92 -29.93 -50.39
C ARG A 20 12.06 -28.70 -50.75
N ARG A 21 11.36 -28.75 -51.89
CA ARG A 21 10.31 -27.78 -52.25
C ARG A 21 9.21 -27.85 -51.19
N ARG A 22 9.12 -26.82 -50.34
CA ARG A 22 8.05 -26.67 -49.34
C ARG A 22 6.75 -26.32 -50.06
N LEU A 23 5.83 -27.29 -50.06
CA LEU A 23 4.52 -27.24 -50.68
C LEU A 23 3.49 -26.49 -49.80
N PHE A 24 3.84 -25.31 -49.27
CA PHE A 24 2.90 -24.48 -48.52
C PHE A 24 2.48 -23.32 -49.42
N GLY A 25 1.43 -23.56 -50.21
CA GLY A 25 0.82 -22.56 -51.06
C GLY A 25 0.12 -21.46 -50.24
N PRO A 26 -0.17 -20.30 -50.85
CA PRO A 26 -0.79 -19.14 -50.20
C PRO A 26 -2.16 -19.43 -49.57
N ALA A 27 -2.83 -20.51 -49.99
CA ALA A 27 -4.09 -20.96 -49.38
C ALA A 27 -3.90 -21.47 -47.93
N PHE A 28 -2.73 -22.05 -47.60
CA PHE A 28 -2.46 -22.59 -46.26
C PHE A 28 -2.18 -21.48 -45.24
N THR A 29 -1.50 -20.41 -45.67
CA THR A 29 -1.27 -19.23 -44.81
C THR A 29 -2.56 -18.49 -44.51
N VAL A 30 -3.46 -18.32 -45.50
CA VAL A 30 -4.77 -17.67 -45.29
C VAL A 30 -5.64 -18.48 -44.33
N SER A 31 -5.70 -19.81 -44.47
CA SER A 31 -6.48 -20.66 -43.57
C SER A 31 -5.93 -20.66 -42.14
N LEU A 32 -4.61 -20.55 -41.96
CA LEU A 32 -3.98 -20.46 -40.64
C LEU A 32 -4.26 -19.12 -39.95
N VAL A 33 -4.28 -18.02 -40.71
CA VAL A 33 -4.67 -16.69 -40.20
C VAL A 33 -6.14 -16.67 -39.80
N VAL A 34 -7.04 -17.20 -40.63
CA VAL A 34 -8.47 -17.26 -40.30
C VAL A 34 -8.72 -18.12 -39.06
N ALA A 35 -8.05 -19.27 -38.92
CA ALA A 35 -8.13 -20.10 -37.72
C ALA A 35 -7.66 -19.35 -36.46
N ALA A 36 -6.53 -18.63 -36.54
CA ALA A 36 -6.01 -17.84 -35.43
C ALA A 36 -6.96 -16.70 -35.01
N VAL A 37 -7.57 -16.00 -35.98
CA VAL A 37 -8.54 -14.93 -35.71
C VAL A 37 -9.81 -15.50 -35.07
N THR A 38 -10.29 -16.65 -35.54
CA THR A 38 -11.51 -17.27 -35.02
C THR A 38 -11.33 -17.76 -33.58
N VAL A 39 -10.17 -18.37 -33.26
CA VAL A 39 -9.82 -18.80 -31.90
C VAL A 39 -9.62 -17.59 -30.97
N GLY A 40 -8.92 -16.55 -31.44
CA GLY A 40 -8.74 -15.31 -30.69
C GLY A 40 -10.06 -14.62 -30.37
N TYR A 41 -10.98 -14.57 -31.35
CA TYR A 41 -12.31 -13.99 -31.17
C TYR A 41 -13.15 -14.78 -30.16
N ARG A 42 -13.14 -16.13 -30.22
CA ARG A 42 -13.86 -16.94 -29.22
C ARG A 42 -13.33 -16.75 -27.80
N LEU A 43 -12.00 -16.75 -27.63
CA LEU A 43 -11.39 -16.50 -26.32
C LEU A 43 -11.68 -15.10 -25.81
N HIS A 44 -11.74 -14.10 -26.70
CA HIS A 44 -12.11 -12.74 -26.33
C HIS A 44 -13.58 -12.66 -25.90
N VAL A 45 -14.50 -13.28 -26.65
CA VAL A 45 -15.93 -13.33 -26.28
C VAL A 45 -16.14 -14.09 -24.96
N GLU A 46 -15.41 -15.17 -24.71
CA GLU A 46 -15.49 -15.90 -23.43
C GLU A 46 -14.92 -15.10 -22.25
N ARG A 47 -13.88 -14.28 -22.46
CA ARG A 47 -13.39 -13.33 -21.44
C ARG A 47 -14.31 -12.12 -21.25
N SER A 48 -15.02 -11.73 -22.30
CA SER A 48 -15.99 -10.62 -22.29
C SER A 48 -17.36 -11.02 -21.75
N LYS A 49 -17.64 -12.33 -21.59
CA LYS A 49 -18.75 -12.78 -20.75
C LYS A 49 -18.41 -12.38 -19.32
N ALA A 50 -19.03 -11.29 -18.90
CA ALA A 50 -18.89 -10.71 -17.57
C ALA A 50 -18.84 -11.82 -16.52
N GLN A 51 -17.66 -12.02 -15.92
CA GLN A 51 -17.61 -12.76 -14.66
C GLN A 51 -18.63 -12.08 -13.75
N PRO A 52 -19.55 -12.82 -13.11
CA PRO A 52 -20.42 -12.21 -12.11
C PRO A 52 -19.47 -11.53 -11.13
N LYS A 53 -19.54 -10.19 -11.07
CA LYS A 53 -18.75 -9.42 -10.12
C LYS A 53 -18.93 -10.14 -8.80
N PRO A 54 -17.87 -10.60 -8.12
CA PRO A 54 -18.04 -11.17 -6.80
C PRO A 54 -18.79 -10.11 -6.02
N ILE A 55 -20.03 -10.43 -5.65
CA ILE A 55 -20.77 -9.64 -4.70
C ILE A 55 -19.97 -9.88 -3.43
N VAL A 56 -18.96 -9.01 -3.22
CA VAL A 56 -18.43 -8.78 -1.90
C VAL A 56 -19.64 -8.22 -1.18
N GLU A 57 -20.40 -9.12 -0.55
CA GLU A 57 -21.27 -8.74 0.53
C GLU A 57 -20.32 -8.07 1.53
N HIS A 58 -20.20 -6.76 1.41
CA HIS A 58 -19.73 -5.93 2.48
C HIS A 58 -20.75 -6.17 3.57
N ARG A 59 -20.50 -7.21 4.37
CA ARG A 59 -21.05 -7.32 5.70
C ARG A 59 -20.47 -6.11 6.42
N VAL A 60 -21.17 -4.99 6.27
CA VAL A 60 -21.11 -3.90 7.23
C VAL A 60 -21.63 -4.56 8.49
N VAL A 61 -20.72 -5.20 9.21
CA VAL A 61 -20.96 -5.51 10.60
C VAL A 61 -21.20 -4.12 11.17
N SER A 62 -22.47 -3.80 11.42
CA SER A 62 -22.88 -2.73 12.33
C SER A 62 -22.39 -3.12 13.72
N GLY A 63 -21.07 -3.28 13.86
CA GLY A 63 -20.41 -3.38 15.11
C GLY A 63 -20.41 -1.97 15.65
N ASP A 64 -20.96 -1.81 16.84
CA ASP A 64 -20.68 -0.67 17.70
C ASP A 64 -19.25 -0.21 17.43
N GLY A 65 -19.13 0.97 16.82
CA GLY A 65 -17.92 1.39 16.13
C GLY A 65 -16.71 1.11 16.99
N ALA A 66 -15.82 0.22 16.52
CA ALA A 66 -14.61 -0.12 17.26
C ALA A 66 -13.98 1.19 17.74
N PRO A 67 -13.67 1.33 19.04
CA PRO A 67 -13.22 2.59 19.60
C PRO A 67 -12.07 3.09 18.74
N SER A 68 -12.28 4.22 18.06
CA SER A 68 -11.29 4.71 17.12
C SER A 68 -10.00 4.90 17.88
N ARG A 69 -8.96 4.12 17.55
CA ARG A 69 -7.68 4.19 18.27
C ARG A 69 -6.97 5.54 18.07
N PHE A 70 -7.49 6.36 17.16
CA PHE A 70 -6.99 7.69 16.89
C PHE A 70 -7.60 8.71 17.85
N ALA A 71 -6.75 9.60 18.32
CA ALA A 71 -7.14 10.80 19.05
C ALA A 71 -6.63 12.05 18.30
N PRO A 72 -7.28 13.22 18.44
CA PRO A 72 -6.72 14.51 18.05
C PRO A 72 -5.58 14.92 18.97
N GLU A 73 -4.79 15.93 18.59
CA GLU A 73 -3.81 16.50 19.52
C GLU A 73 -4.55 17.29 20.62
N VAL A 74 -3.95 17.38 21.81
CA VAL A 74 -4.56 18.10 22.95
C VAL A 74 -4.81 19.58 22.62
N THR A 75 -4.04 20.15 21.69
CA THR A 75 -4.22 21.52 21.20
C THR A 75 -5.61 21.77 20.59
N VAL A 76 -6.27 20.75 20.05
CA VAL A 76 -7.64 20.88 19.51
C VAL A 76 -8.63 21.29 20.59
N LEU A 77 -8.45 20.83 21.83
CA LEU A 77 -9.30 21.24 22.96
C LEU A 77 -9.05 22.70 23.36
N LEU A 78 -7.82 23.19 23.19
CA LEU A 78 -7.45 24.59 23.45
C LEU A 78 -7.98 25.51 22.36
N GLU A 79 -7.93 25.08 21.10
CA GLU A 79 -8.52 25.77 19.95
C GLU A 79 -10.04 25.91 20.11
N GLU A 80 -10.72 24.85 20.58
CA GLU A 80 -12.16 24.82 20.86
C GLU A 80 -12.53 25.31 22.28
N SER A 81 -11.63 26.05 22.94
CA SER A 81 -11.83 26.51 24.32
C SER A 81 -13.10 27.31 24.54
N ALA A 82 -13.50 28.14 23.56
CA ALA A 82 -14.73 28.91 23.59
C ALA A 82 -15.98 28.01 23.47
N GLY A 83 -15.96 27.02 22.56
CA GLY A 83 -17.06 26.06 22.37
C GLY A 83 -17.26 25.15 23.59
N LEU A 84 -16.15 24.73 24.21
CA LEU A 84 -16.13 23.93 25.42
C LEU A 84 -16.36 24.74 26.71
N LYS A 85 -16.37 26.08 26.63
CA LYS A 85 -16.50 26.99 27.78
C LYS A 85 -15.51 26.63 28.91
N LEU A 86 -14.24 26.44 28.55
CA LEU A 86 -13.21 26.02 29.50
C LEU A 86 -12.99 27.08 30.59
N ALA A 87 -12.93 26.64 31.85
CA ALA A 87 -12.51 27.50 32.95
C ALA A 87 -11.01 27.82 32.86
N SER A 88 -10.57 28.90 33.52
CA SER A 88 -9.16 29.33 33.51
C SER A 88 -8.21 28.23 34.02
N ASP A 89 -8.60 27.54 35.09
CA ASP A 89 -7.78 26.47 35.68
C ASP A 89 -7.68 25.27 34.72
N GLN A 90 -8.80 24.87 34.11
CA GLN A 90 -8.83 23.79 33.10
C GLN A 90 -7.94 24.12 31.91
N ARG A 91 -7.97 25.37 31.44
CA ARG A 91 -7.11 25.83 30.35
C ARG A 91 -5.63 25.72 30.70
N THR A 92 -5.26 26.19 31.89
CA THR A 92 -3.87 26.12 32.39
C THR A 92 -3.38 24.67 32.47
N GLU A 93 -4.22 23.75 32.97
CA GLU A 93 -3.89 22.32 33.01
C GLU A 93 -3.75 21.71 31.61
N LEU A 94 -4.65 22.06 30.68
CA LEU A 94 -4.59 21.58 29.31
C LEU A 94 -3.36 22.12 28.55
N GLU A 95 -2.96 23.37 28.80
CA GLU A 95 -1.73 23.96 28.27
C GLU A 95 -0.49 23.21 28.78
N ALA A 96 -0.45 22.87 30.07
CA ALA A 96 0.62 22.06 30.65
C ALA A 96 0.67 20.65 30.03
N ILE A 97 -0.49 20.00 29.83
CA ILE A 97 -0.58 18.70 29.15
C ILE A 97 -0.10 18.80 27.70
N ALA A 98 -0.46 19.86 26.98
CA ALA A 98 -0.04 20.09 25.60
C ALA A 98 1.47 20.32 25.48
N GLN A 99 2.07 21.04 26.43
CA GLN A 99 3.52 21.26 26.49
C GLN A 99 4.26 19.94 26.77
N ASP A 100 3.78 19.15 27.72
CA ASP A 100 4.33 17.83 28.05
C ASP A 100 4.23 16.85 26.85
N TRP A 101 3.10 16.86 26.14
CA TRP A 101 2.94 16.15 24.87
C TRP A 101 3.99 16.57 23.84
N LYS A 102 4.20 17.88 23.64
CA LYS A 102 5.17 18.39 22.67
C LYS A 102 6.59 17.96 23.01
N GLN A 103 6.96 17.98 24.29
CA GLN A 103 8.27 17.55 24.75
C GLN A 103 8.47 16.05 24.55
N THR A 104 7.48 15.24 24.93
CA THR A 104 7.58 13.76 24.89
C THR A 104 7.47 13.21 23.47
N SER A 105 6.59 13.77 22.64
CA SER A 105 6.38 13.29 21.26
C SER A 105 7.44 13.80 20.27
N GLY A 106 8.27 14.77 20.65
CA GLY A 106 9.21 15.44 19.74
C GLY A 106 10.22 14.49 19.10
N SER A 107 10.87 13.62 19.89
CA SER A 107 11.81 12.62 19.37
C SER A 107 11.11 11.60 18.48
N LEU A 108 9.95 11.10 18.92
CA LEU A 108 9.18 10.09 18.20
C LEU A 108 8.69 10.61 16.82
N LYS A 109 8.24 11.86 16.76
CA LYS A 109 7.88 12.54 15.50
C LYS A 109 9.10 12.66 14.58
N ALA A 110 10.25 13.10 15.11
CA ALA A 110 11.47 13.24 14.32
C ALA A 110 11.98 11.89 13.77
N ASP A 111 11.89 10.81 14.55
CA ASP A 111 12.26 9.47 14.10
C ASP A 111 11.27 8.93 13.07
N LEU A 112 9.96 9.14 13.27
CA LEU A 112 8.93 8.76 12.29
C LEU A 112 9.14 9.49 10.95
N ASP A 113 9.42 10.79 10.98
CA ASP A 113 9.69 11.58 9.78
C ASP A 113 10.93 11.06 9.04
N ARG A 114 12.00 10.72 9.79
CA ARG A 114 13.22 10.15 9.23
C ARG A 114 12.97 8.80 8.54
N GLU A 115 12.26 7.88 9.19
CA GLU A 115 11.96 6.57 8.62
C GLU A 115 10.98 6.66 7.45
N THR A 116 10.03 7.60 7.49
CA THR A 116 9.13 7.89 6.37
C THR A 116 9.90 8.39 5.16
N GLU A 117 10.88 9.28 5.36
CA GLU A 117 11.70 9.80 4.26
C GLU A 117 12.58 8.70 3.65
N ARG A 118 13.24 7.87 4.48
CA ARG A 118 14.00 6.69 4.02
C ARG A 118 13.13 5.73 3.20
N PHE A 119 11.90 5.52 3.63
CA PHE A 119 10.95 4.67 2.92
C PHE A 119 10.54 5.29 1.57
N ARG A 120 10.31 6.61 1.51
CA ARG A 120 10.03 7.32 0.24
C ARG A 120 11.20 7.23 -0.73
N GLU A 121 12.42 7.50 -0.27
CA GLU A 121 13.64 7.37 -1.09
C GLU A 121 13.76 5.95 -1.67
N TYR A 122 13.50 4.93 -0.85
CA TYR A 122 13.47 3.55 -1.32
C TYR A 122 12.35 3.33 -2.35
N ALA A 123 11.12 3.77 -2.08
CA ALA A 123 9.98 3.60 -2.98
C ALA A 123 10.24 4.25 -4.34
N ASP A 124 10.77 5.48 -4.36
CA ASP A 124 11.10 6.22 -5.58
C ASP A 124 12.20 5.51 -6.39
N SER A 125 13.20 4.91 -5.72
CA SER A 125 14.24 4.13 -6.40
C SER A 125 13.71 2.88 -7.11
N GLN A 126 12.56 2.33 -6.66
CA GLN A 126 11.96 1.11 -7.23
C GLN A 126 11.06 1.39 -8.44
N VAL A 127 10.51 2.61 -8.58
CA VAL A 127 9.60 2.99 -9.68
C VAL A 127 10.25 2.86 -11.06
N GLY A 128 11.59 2.97 -11.16
CA GLY A 128 12.34 2.80 -12.41
C GLY A 128 12.91 1.39 -12.68
N GLY A 129 12.89 0.49 -11.69
CA GLY A 129 13.62 -0.79 -11.72
C GLY A 129 12.84 -2.00 -12.25
N GLY A 130 11.54 -1.85 -12.53
CA GLY A 130 10.71 -2.85 -13.21
C GLY A 130 10.24 -4.06 -12.37
N LYS A 131 10.77 -4.30 -11.16
CA LYS A 131 10.25 -5.30 -10.21
C LYS A 131 10.50 -4.89 -8.75
N ALA A 132 9.60 -4.11 -8.18
CA ALA A 132 9.58 -3.89 -6.73
C ALA A 132 9.21 -5.22 -6.04
N ASP A 133 10.09 -5.74 -5.19
CA ASP A 133 9.76 -6.88 -4.32
C ASP A 133 8.84 -6.39 -3.19
N LEU A 134 7.60 -6.91 -3.18
CA LEU A 134 6.59 -6.55 -2.18
C LEU A 134 7.05 -6.92 -0.76
N THR A 135 7.79 -8.01 -0.59
CA THR A 135 8.29 -8.43 0.72
C THR A 135 9.33 -7.45 1.25
N GLU A 136 10.26 -7.01 0.40
CA GLU A 136 11.24 -5.99 0.78
C GLU A 136 10.55 -4.65 1.07
N PHE A 137 9.55 -4.28 0.26
CA PHE A 137 8.78 -3.06 0.47
C PHE A 137 8.06 -3.04 1.83
N GLN A 138 7.42 -4.14 2.21
CA GLN A 138 6.79 -4.29 3.53
C GLN A 138 7.81 -4.20 4.66
N ARG A 139 8.95 -4.89 4.53
CA ARG A 139 10.04 -4.86 5.50
C ARG A 139 10.59 -3.44 5.72
N ARG A 140 10.70 -2.65 4.64
CA ARG A 140 11.16 -1.25 4.71
C ARG A 140 10.13 -0.30 5.31
N ALA A 141 8.84 -0.61 5.18
CA ALA A 141 7.76 0.18 5.78
C ALA A 141 7.57 -0.08 7.28
N GLU A 142 8.00 -1.26 7.78
CA GLU A 142 7.75 -1.72 9.15
C GLU A 142 8.19 -0.72 10.24
N PRO A 143 9.40 -0.13 10.21
CA PRO A 143 9.81 0.84 11.24
C PRO A 143 8.90 2.08 11.30
N ALA A 144 8.51 2.63 10.15
CA ALA A 144 7.60 3.77 10.09
C ALA A 144 6.19 3.40 10.62
N LEU A 145 5.72 2.19 10.34
CA LEU A 145 4.44 1.70 10.86
C LEU A 145 4.47 1.49 12.38
N GLU A 146 5.58 0.98 12.92
CA GLU A 146 5.76 0.82 14.37
C GLU A 146 5.77 2.17 15.08
N LEU A 147 6.61 3.11 14.63
CA LEU A 147 6.68 4.48 15.17
C LEU A 147 5.33 5.20 15.06
N GLY A 148 4.61 5.00 13.96
CA GLY A 148 3.26 5.54 13.78
C GLY A 148 2.24 5.01 14.80
N ARG A 149 2.32 3.71 15.14
CA ARG A 149 1.48 3.10 16.19
C ARG A 149 1.85 3.62 17.57
N GLU A 150 3.14 3.73 17.88
CA GLU A 150 3.61 4.29 19.15
C GLU A 150 3.13 5.73 19.32
N LEU A 151 3.24 6.55 18.28
CA LEU A 151 2.79 7.93 18.30
C LEU A 151 1.28 8.03 18.48
N ALA A 152 0.50 7.18 17.80
CA ALA A 152 -0.95 7.12 17.97
C ALA A 152 -1.36 6.70 19.38
N ASN A 153 -0.67 5.71 19.98
CA ASN A 153 -0.92 5.27 21.35
C ASN A 153 -0.59 6.37 22.35
N LEU A 154 0.55 7.05 22.19
CA LEU A 154 0.94 8.18 23.04
C LEU A 154 -0.11 9.30 22.95
N LYS A 155 -0.54 9.62 21.74
CA LYS A 155 -1.57 10.63 21.49
C LYS A 155 -2.89 10.29 22.20
N LEU A 156 -3.31 9.03 22.16
CA LEU A 156 -4.50 8.56 22.87
C LEU A 156 -4.36 8.68 24.40
N GLN A 157 -3.19 8.37 24.96
CA GLN A 157 -2.94 8.53 26.41
C GLN A 157 -3.05 9.99 26.85
N TYR A 158 -2.45 10.92 26.09
CA TYR A 158 -2.54 12.35 26.38
C TYR A 158 -3.95 12.90 26.20
N TRP A 159 -4.69 12.42 25.20
CA TRP A 159 -6.10 12.74 25.03
C TRP A 159 -6.93 12.29 26.24
N GLN A 160 -6.76 11.05 26.70
CA GLN A 160 -7.44 10.55 27.90
C GLN A 160 -7.09 11.34 29.16
N ARG A 161 -5.84 11.77 29.30
CA ARG A 161 -5.40 12.65 30.40
C ARG A 161 -6.11 14.01 30.31
N ALA A 162 -6.18 14.61 29.13
CA ALA A 162 -6.89 15.86 28.90
C ALA A 162 -8.40 15.76 29.22
N LEU A 163 -9.06 14.66 28.82
CA LEU A 163 -10.47 14.43 29.13
C LEU A 163 -10.76 14.39 30.64
N LYS A 164 -9.81 13.98 31.49
CA LYS A 164 -10.00 13.96 32.95
C LYS A 164 -10.07 15.36 33.58
N VAL A 165 -9.53 16.38 32.90
CA VAL A 165 -9.62 17.80 33.30
C VAL A 165 -11.01 18.36 33.01
N LEU A 166 -11.73 17.76 32.05
CA LEU A 166 -13.01 18.24 31.57
C LEU A 166 -14.18 17.75 32.45
N THR A 167 -15.21 18.59 32.56
CA THR A 167 -16.50 18.19 33.13
C THR A 167 -17.18 17.14 32.25
N PRO A 168 -18.18 16.36 32.76
CA PRO A 168 -18.88 15.36 31.96
C PRO A 168 -19.45 15.90 30.64
N GLY A 169 -20.14 17.05 30.66
CA GLY A 169 -20.70 17.64 29.44
C GLY A 169 -19.64 18.13 28.44
N GLN A 170 -18.50 18.63 28.93
CA GLN A 170 -17.36 18.97 28.07
C GLN A 170 -16.71 17.74 27.45
N ARG A 171 -16.68 16.60 28.16
CA ARG A 171 -16.15 15.34 27.62
C ARG A 171 -16.99 14.80 26.46
N GLU A 172 -18.32 14.91 26.56
CA GLU A 172 -19.22 14.51 25.47
C GLU A 172 -18.94 15.34 24.21
N HIS A 173 -18.87 16.67 24.35
CA HIS A 173 -18.52 17.57 23.26
C HIS A 173 -17.10 17.27 22.70
N ALA A 174 -16.11 17.04 23.57
CA ALA A 174 -14.77 16.67 23.13
C ALA A 174 -14.73 15.36 22.33
N GLU A 175 -15.52 14.35 22.69
CA GLU A 175 -15.65 13.11 21.92
C GLU A 175 -16.37 13.32 20.58
N GLU A 176 -17.33 14.25 20.50
CA GLU A 176 -17.92 14.67 19.22
C GLU A 176 -16.89 15.35 18.32
N LEU A 177 -16.09 16.28 18.86
CA LEU A 177 -14.98 16.91 18.14
C LEU A 177 -14.00 15.86 17.61
N ARG A 178 -13.67 14.84 18.42
CA ARG A 178 -12.83 13.73 18.00
C ARG A 178 -13.46 12.94 16.85
N LYS A 179 -14.75 12.60 16.91
CA LYS A 179 -15.44 11.92 15.81
C LYS A 179 -15.41 12.74 14.52
N ASN A 180 -15.65 14.06 14.62
CA ASN A 180 -15.65 14.96 13.47
C ASN A 180 -14.26 15.10 12.84
N THR A 181 -13.21 15.21 13.67
CA THR A 181 -11.82 15.31 13.19
C THR A 181 -11.36 14.04 12.46
N LEU A 182 -11.88 12.88 12.87
CA LEU A 182 -11.50 11.57 12.31
C LEU A 182 -12.35 11.16 11.09
N SER A 183 -13.41 11.92 10.78
CA SER A 183 -14.29 11.66 9.66
C SER A 183 -14.23 12.78 8.61
N PRO A 184 -13.06 13.14 8.05
CA PRO A 184 -12.93 14.27 7.14
C PRO A 184 -13.58 14.07 5.75
N ALA A 185 -14.28 12.95 5.52
CA ALA A 185 -14.50 12.40 4.18
C ALA A 185 -15.93 12.50 3.60
N ASN A 186 -16.93 13.10 4.26
CA ASN A 186 -18.29 13.14 3.70
C ASN A 186 -18.89 14.53 3.37
N ASP A 187 -18.25 15.63 3.74
CA ASP A 187 -18.86 16.98 3.60
C ASP A 187 -18.28 17.86 2.48
N ARG A 188 -17.43 17.33 1.59
CA ARG A 188 -17.10 18.03 0.33
C ARG A 188 -18.03 17.58 -0.79
N LYS A 189 -19.24 18.15 -0.82
CA LYS A 189 -20.12 18.16 -2.00
C LYS A 189 -20.19 19.57 -2.58
#